data_AF-A0A453SFB4-F1
#
_entry.id   AF-A0A453SFB4-F1
#
_cell.length_a   1.000
_cell.length_b   1.000
_cell.length_c   1.000
_cell.angle_alpha   90.00
_cell.angle_beta   90.00
_cell.angle_gamma   90.00
#
_symmetry.space_group_name_H-M   'P 1'
#
loop_
_entity.id
_entity.type
_entity.pdbx_description
1 polymer ?
#
loop_
_entity_poly.entity_id
_entity_poly.type
_entity_poly.pdbx_seq_one_letter_code
_entity_poly.pdbx_strand_id
1 'polypeptide(L)'
;FLIRHPSCYSCIRVNTLKSTTHTVMQKLLKLVNQNGLSCGFNGLKIGEQNGGEQAHEGSYLVHKCPYSGLENVLFIRGSGPHALHYNDQPGHSMKEIIVSRKCAESVLRGAQVYVPGVLACSAHVEKGDKVAVSVAIEQPVKDSGWAVGITRGIVLQGLQSDAHYEERKGLYIGQGIAAMSRAGIFRVLHGVAVEMTERVYKLPSFNDVLEGEIFLQNLPSIVAARVLDPRPGEQILDMCAAPGGKTTAIAILMRDKGEIVALDRSHNKVI
;
A
#
# COMPACT_ATOMS: atom_id res chain seq x y z
N PHE A 1 -6.62 -14.17 14.17
CA PHE A 1 -5.28 -14.51 13.62
C PHE A 1 -5.06 -14.06 12.17
N LEU A 2 -6.03 -14.17 11.25
CA LEU A 2 -5.85 -13.77 9.83
C LEU A 2 -5.82 -12.24 9.55
N ILE A 3 -6.47 -11.42 10.38
CA ILE A 3 -6.64 -9.96 10.13
C ILE A 3 -5.32 -9.17 10.28
N ARG A 4 -4.28 -9.78 10.86
CA ARG A 4 -2.97 -9.13 11.04
C ARG A 4 -2.10 -9.11 9.77
N HIS A 5 -2.48 -9.85 8.74
CA HIS A 5 -1.73 -9.97 7.51
C HIS A 5 -2.49 -9.31 6.36
N PRO A 6 -1.83 -8.46 5.54
CA PRO A 6 -2.45 -7.92 4.34
C PRO A 6 -2.73 -9.06 3.33
N SER A 7 -3.69 -8.82 2.43
CA SER A 7 -3.88 -9.72 1.29
C SER A 7 -2.64 -9.69 0.39
N CYS A 8 -2.19 -10.87 -0.06
CA CYS A 8 -1.13 -10.98 -1.07
C CYS A 8 -1.61 -10.59 -2.48
N TYR A 9 -2.74 -9.89 -2.60
CA TYR A 9 -3.29 -9.42 -3.85
C TYR A 9 -3.73 -7.96 -3.73
N SER A 10 -3.36 -7.15 -4.71
CA SER A 10 -3.97 -5.85 -4.95
C SER A 10 -5.13 -6.02 -5.92
N CYS A 11 -6.29 -5.48 -5.57
CA CYS A 11 -7.48 -5.50 -6.40
C CYS A 11 -7.66 -4.13 -7.04
N ILE A 12 -7.77 -4.12 -8.37
CA ILE A 12 -7.87 -2.93 -9.20
C ILE A 12 -9.16 -3.00 -9.98
N ARG A 13 -9.97 -1.95 -9.86
CA ARG A 13 -11.10 -1.72 -10.75
C ARG A 13 -10.64 -0.89 -11.93
N VAL A 14 -10.95 -1.35 -13.14
CA VAL A 14 -10.71 -0.63 -14.39
C VAL A 14 -11.87 0.31 -14.66
N ASN A 15 -11.56 1.55 -15.03
CA ASN A 15 -12.52 2.52 -15.51
C ASN A 15 -12.83 2.27 -16.99
N THR A 16 -13.89 1.50 -17.24
CA THR A 16 -14.32 1.13 -18.59
C THR A 16 -14.92 2.27 -19.40
N LEU A 17 -15.14 3.45 -18.79
CA LEU A 17 -15.50 4.67 -19.53
C LEU A 17 -14.29 5.29 -20.24
N LYS A 18 -13.08 5.04 -19.73
CA LYS A 18 -11.84 5.60 -20.30
C LYS A 18 -11.01 4.59 -21.08
N SER A 19 -10.96 3.33 -20.64
CA SER A 19 -10.03 2.33 -21.18
C SER A 19 -10.58 0.93 -21.05
N THR A 20 -10.13 0.00 -21.90
CA THR A 20 -10.56 -1.40 -21.81
C THR A 20 -9.73 -2.16 -20.79
N THR A 21 -10.31 -3.20 -20.15
CA THR A 21 -9.57 -4.08 -19.23
C THR A 21 -8.32 -4.67 -19.88
N HIS A 22 -8.38 -5.02 -21.16
CA HIS A 22 -7.24 -5.59 -21.88
C HIS A 22 -6.11 -4.56 -22.04
N THR A 23 -6.43 -3.33 -22.47
CA THR A 23 -5.45 -2.25 -22.62
C THR A 23 -4.78 -1.93 -21.29
N VAL A 24 -5.55 -1.81 -20.21
CA VAL A 24 -5.03 -1.55 -18.87
C VAL A 24 -4.14 -2.70 -18.40
N MET A 25 -4.57 -3.95 -18.59
CA MET A 25 -3.77 -5.12 -18.23
C MET A 25 -2.40 -5.11 -18.94
N GLN A 26 -2.36 -4.79 -20.23
CA GLN A 26 -1.10 -4.69 -20.98
C GLN A 26 -0.20 -3.56 -20.46
N LYS A 27 -0.76 -2.40 -20.13
CA LYS A 27 -0.01 -1.29 -19.52
C LYS A 27 0.56 -1.70 -18.16
N LEU A 28 -0.25 -2.37 -17.32
CA LEU A 28 0.18 -2.87 -16.01
C LEU A 28 1.27 -3.93 -16.13
N LEU A 29 1.15 -4.88 -17.06
CA LEU A 29 2.18 -5.88 -17.30
C LEU A 29 3.51 -5.23 -17.72
N LYS A 30 3.47 -4.23 -18.60
CA LYS A 30 4.67 -3.45 -18.97
C LYS A 30 5.29 -2.77 -17.77
N LEU A 31 4.49 -2.13 -16.91
CA LEU A 31 4.98 -1.46 -15.71
C LEU A 31 5.55 -2.44 -14.68
N VAL A 32 4.91 -3.59 -14.48
CA VAL A 32 5.42 -4.63 -13.57
C VAL A 32 6.72 -5.23 -14.08
N ASN A 33 6.89 -5.36 -15.41
CA ASN A 33 8.13 -5.84 -16.02
C ASN A 33 9.24 -4.76 -16.02
N GLN A 34 8.90 -3.48 -16.24
CA GLN A 34 9.84 -2.36 -16.21
C GLN A 34 10.31 -2.03 -14.80
N ASN A 35 9.39 -2.06 -13.84
CA ASN A 35 9.69 -2.02 -12.42
C ASN A 35 10.06 -3.40 -11.88
N GLY A 36 10.30 -4.37 -12.77
CA GLY A 36 10.66 -5.74 -12.45
C GLY A 36 11.87 -5.74 -11.54
N LEU A 37 11.61 -5.96 -10.26
CA LEU A 37 12.54 -6.37 -9.22
C LEU A 37 14.00 -5.95 -9.48
N SER A 38 14.32 -4.68 -9.23
CA SER A 38 15.69 -4.29 -8.88
C SER A 38 16.12 -4.83 -7.49
N CYS A 39 15.51 -5.91 -7.01
CA CYS A 39 15.88 -6.65 -5.81
C CYS A 39 16.67 -7.89 -6.28
N GLY A 40 17.99 -7.80 -6.20
CA GLY A 40 18.95 -8.68 -6.86
C GLY A 40 18.71 -10.18 -6.70
N PHE A 41 18.68 -10.86 -7.85
CA PHE A 41 19.14 -12.25 -7.96
C PHE A 41 20.58 -12.23 -8.47
N ASN A 42 21.54 -12.01 -7.58
CA ASN A 42 22.91 -12.46 -7.80
C ASN A 42 23.10 -13.74 -6.99
N GLY A 43 23.19 -14.86 -7.69
CA GLY A 43 23.79 -16.09 -7.16
C GLY A 43 22.81 -17.23 -6.89
N LEU A 44 22.42 -17.96 -7.94
CA LEU A 44 22.49 -19.42 -7.91
C LEU A 44 22.58 -19.96 -9.35
N LYS A 45 23.80 -20.37 -9.75
CA LYS A 45 24.00 -21.26 -10.89
C LYS A 45 23.44 -22.63 -10.50
N ILE A 46 22.44 -23.13 -11.21
CA ILE A 46 22.19 -24.57 -11.31
C ILE A 46 21.78 -24.90 -12.75
N GLY A 47 22.66 -25.63 -13.44
CA GLY A 47 22.38 -26.71 -14.39
C GLY A 47 21.45 -26.43 -15.58
N GLU A 48 22.04 -26.43 -16.77
CA GLU A 48 21.35 -26.79 -18.02
C GLU A 48 20.63 -28.15 -17.85
N GLN A 49 19.34 -28.23 -18.20
CA GLN A 49 18.84 -29.08 -19.30
C GLN A 49 17.30 -29.01 -19.47
N ASN A 50 16.92 -28.92 -20.75
CA ASN A 50 15.68 -29.38 -21.39
C ASN A 50 14.42 -28.49 -21.37
N GLY A 51 14.27 -27.73 -22.46
CA GLY A 51 13.09 -27.72 -23.35
C GLY A 51 11.70 -27.65 -22.72
N GLY A 52 11.19 -26.44 -22.54
CA GLY A 52 9.79 -26.14 -22.25
C GLY A 52 9.55 -24.63 -22.34
N GLU A 53 8.45 -24.23 -22.98
CA GLU A 53 8.07 -22.86 -23.31
C GLU A 53 8.33 -21.84 -22.18
N GLN A 54 9.18 -20.85 -22.44
CA GLN A 54 9.34 -19.68 -21.58
C GLN A 54 8.11 -18.78 -21.68
N ALA A 55 7.04 -19.14 -20.98
CA ALA A 55 5.96 -18.22 -20.68
C ALA A 55 6.50 -17.15 -19.71
N HIS A 56 6.61 -15.90 -20.19
CA HIS A 56 7.06 -14.72 -19.46
C HIS A 56 6.54 -14.70 -18.00
N GLU A 57 7.45 -14.75 -17.02
CA GLU A 57 7.17 -14.77 -15.58
C GLU A 57 6.30 -13.59 -15.10
N GLY A 58 6.30 -12.47 -15.83
CA GLY A 58 5.43 -11.32 -15.59
C GLY A 58 3.93 -11.54 -15.87
N SER A 59 3.59 -12.52 -16.70
CA SER A 59 2.18 -12.91 -17.00
C SER A 59 1.44 -13.41 -15.76
N TYR A 60 2.15 -14.09 -14.85
CA TYR A 60 1.58 -14.69 -13.63
C TYR A 60 1.35 -13.68 -12.49
N LEU A 61 1.65 -12.39 -12.71
CA LEU A 61 1.46 -11.37 -11.68
C LEU A 61 0.15 -10.62 -11.84
N VAL A 62 -0.41 -10.49 -13.05
CA VAL A 62 -1.66 -9.78 -13.30
C VAL A 62 -2.72 -10.73 -13.83
N HIS A 63 -3.83 -10.90 -13.11
CA HIS A 63 -4.92 -11.78 -13.48
C HIS A 63 -6.24 -11.03 -13.60
N LYS A 64 -7.07 -11.43 -14.56
CA LYS A 64 -8.46 -10.99 -14.60
C LYS A 64 -9.27 -11.72 -13.54
N CYS A 65 -10.29 -11.07 -13.00
CA CYS A 65 -11.26 -11.73 -12.15
C CYS A 65 -11.99 -12.83 -12.96
N PRO A 66 -12.05 -14.08 -12.46
CA PRO A 66 -12.67 -15.18 -13.19
C PRO A 66 -14.20 -15.19 -13.09
N TYR A 67 -14.78 -14.34 -12.25
CA TYR A 67 -16.22 -14.31 -12.01
C TYR A 67 -16.95 -13.45 -13.04
N SER A 68 -18.04 -14.00 -13.59
CA SER A 68 -18.94 -13.28 -14.50
C SER A 68 -19.48 -12.00 -13.86
N GLY A 69 -19.53 -10.93 -14.64
CA GLY A 69 -19.95 -9.59 -14.20
C GLY A 69 -18.88 -8.77 -13.49
N LEU A 70 -17.64 -9.27 -13.37
CA LEU A 70 -16.48 -8.57 -12.82
C LEU A 70 -15.32 -8.49 -13.83
N GLU A 71 -15.63 -8.43 -15.12
CA GLU A 71 -14.67 -8.40 -16.22
C GLU A 71 -13.79 -7.14 -16.23
N ASN A 72 -14.20 -6.11 -15.49
CA ASN A 72 -13.43 -4.88 -15.26
C ASN A 72 -12.52 -4.93 -14.02
N VAL A 73 -12.36 -6.10 -13.39
CA VAL A 73 -11.51 -6.27 -12.21
C VAL A 73 -10.23 -7.01 -12.55
N LEU A 74 -9.10 -6.42 -12.13
CA LEU A 74 -7.77 -6.99 -12.23
C LEU A 74 -7.21 -7.25 -10.83
N PHE A 75 -6.50 -8.36 -10.69
CA PHE A 75 -5.74 -8.72 -9.50
C PHE A 75 -4.25 -8.67 -9.81
N ILE A 76 -3.49 -8.09 -8.90
CA ILE A 76 -2.03 -8.12 -8.95
C ILE A 76 -1.52 -8.91 -7.76
N ARG A 77 -0.84 -10.02 -8.02
CA ARG A 77 -0.28 -10.88 -6.99
C ARG A 77 1.02 -10.27 -6.46
N GLY A 78 1.08 -10.12 -5.14
CA GLY A 78 2.30 -9.82 -4.40
C GLY A 78 2.89 -11.07 -3.75
N SER A 79 3.93 -10.86 -2.95
CA SER A 79 4.57 -11.92 -2.16
C SER A 79 4.85 -11.46 -0.73
N GLY A 80 4.87 -12.40 0.21
CA GLY A 80 5.14 -12.16 1.62
C GLY A 80 4.36 -13.13 2.52
N PRO A 81 4.62 -13.14 3.84
CA PRO A 81 5.59 -12.30 4.53
C PRO A 81 7.04 -12.76 4.27
N HIS A 82 7.94 -11.80 4.02
CA HIS A 82 9.38 -12.04 3.86
C HIS A 82 10.09 -11.75 5.18
N ALA A 83 11.02 -12.64 5.56
CA ALA A 83 11.93 -12.37 6.65
C ALA A 83 12.95 -11.31 6.21
N LEU A 84 13.06 -10.21 6.98
CA LEU A 84 14.00 -9.14 6.70
C LEU A 84 15.10 -9.13 7.75
N HIS A 85 16.34 -9.04 7.28
CA HIS A 85 17.50 -8.89 8.14
C HIS A 85 17.75 -7.41 8.38
N TYR A 86 17.37 -6.96 9.57
CA TYR A 86 17.72 -5.65 10.09
C TYR A 86 19.16 -5.79 10.61
N ASN A 87 20.13 -5.21 9.89
CA ASN A 87 21.55 -5.31 10.23
C ASN A 87 21.84 -4.81 11.66
N ASP A 88 21.93 -5.74 12.60
CA ASP A 88 22.45 -5.52 13.95
C ASP A 88 23.97 -5.74 13.93
N GLN A 89 24.73 -4.76 13.43
CA GLN A 89 26.17 -4.78 13.67
C GLN A 89 26.44 -4.33 15.12
N PRO A 90 27.24 -5.07 15.90
CA PRO A 90 27.56 -4.68 17.27
C PRO A 90 28.27 -3.32 17.25
N GLY A 91 27.66 -2.32 17.88
CA GLY A 91 28.19 -0.95 18.00
C GLY A 91 27.52 0.11 17.10
N HIS A 92 26.59 -0.27 16.21
CA HIS A 92 25.82 0.70 15.42
C HIS A 92 24.32 0.57 15.68
N SER A 93 23.72 1.57 16.33
CA SER A 93 22.27 1.66 16.48
C SER A 93 21.63 1.89 15.12
N MET A 94 20.81 0.94 14.66
CA MET A 94 20.03 1.13 13.45
C MET A 94 19.07 2.31 13.61
N LYS A 95 19.07 3.22 12.63
CA LYS A 95 18.11 4.32 12.59
C LYS A 95 16.72 3.78 12.30
N GLU A 96 15.76 4.17 13.12
CA GLU A 96 14.36 3.74 13.04
C GLU A 96 13.43 4.93 12.77
N ILE A 97 12.38 4.67 11.98
CA ILE A 97 11.24 5.55 11.74
C ILE A 97 9.95 4.81 12.09
N ILE A 98 9.16 5.40 12.97
CA ILE A 98 7.87 4.87 13.40
C ILE A 98 6.77 5.58 12.65
N VAL A 99 5.89 4.81 12.01
CA VAL A 99 4.75 5.31 11.26
C VAL A 99 3.43 4.98 11.93
N SER A 100 2.40 5.74 11.59
CA SER A 100 1.03 5.45 12.01
C SER A 100 0.51 4.14 11.42
N ARG A 101 -0.47 3.52 12.08
CA ARG A 101 -1.16 2.32 11.59
C ARG A 101 -1.65 2.45 10.14
N LYS A 102 -2.29 3.57 9.80
CA LYS A 102 -2.80 3.81 8.43
C LYS A 102 -1.67 3.89 7.40
N CYS A 103 -0.54 4.52 7.76
CA CYS A 103 0.63 4.57 6.88
C CYS A 103 1.23 3.17 6.71
N ALA A 104 1.35 2.39 7.78
CA ALA A 104 1.84 1.02 7.72
C ALA A 104 0.97 0.14 6.82
N GLU A 105 -0.35 0.22 6.91
CA GLU A 105 -1.29 -0.50 6.04
C GLU A 105 -1.05 -0.17 4.55
N SER A 106 -0.78 1.10 4.22
CA SER A 106 -0.45 1.52 2.85
C SER A 106 0.92 1.02 2.40
N VAL A 107 1.94 1.06 3.27
CA VAL A 107 3.29 0.55 2.97
C VAL A 107 3.29 -0.95 2.74
N LEU A 108 2.53 -1.70 3.53
CA LEU A 108 2.31 -3.14 3.35
C LEU A 108 1.59 -3.47 2.02
N ARG A 109 0.94 -2.48 1.40
CA ARG A 109 0.33 -2.57 0.06
C ARG A 109 1.19 -2.00 -1.08
N GLY A 110 2.45 -1.64 -0.80
CA GLY A 110 3.40 -1.17 -1.82
C GLY A 110 3.66 0.34 -1.84
N ALA A 111 3.01 1.15 -1.00
CA ALA A 111 3.22 2.60 -0.96
C ALA A 111 4.57 2.99 -0.33
N GLN A 112 5.09 4.17 -0.65
CA GLN A 112 6.21 4.77 0.09
C GLN A 112 5.75 5.31 1.45
N VAL A 113 6.70 5.64 2.34
CA VAL A 113 6.35 6.36 3.58
C VAL A 113 6.33 7.84 3.27
N TYR A 114 5.17 8.47 3.44
CA TYR A 114 5.02 9.91 3.27
C TYR A 114 5.06 10.64 4.60
N VAL A 115 5.49 11.90 4.58
CA VAL A 115 5.65 12.78 5.75
C VAL A 115 4.44 12.80 6.69
N PRO A 116 3.18 12.90 6.22
CA PRO A 116 2.02 12.87 7.12
C PRO A 116 1.91 11.60 7.97
N GLY A 117 2.44 10.48 7.49
CA GLY A 117 2.35 9.18 8.13
C GLY A 117 3.40 8.92 9.21
N VAL A 118 4.47 9.73 9.28
CA VAL A 118 5.56 9.56 10.25
C VAL A 118 5.18 10.14 11.61
N LEU A 119 5.39 9.34 12.67
CA LEU A 119 5.13 9.72 14.05
C LEU A 119 6.41 10.00 14.82
N ALA A 120 7.40 9.11 14.74
CA ALA A 120 8.68 9.27 15.44
C ALA A 120 9.84 8.84 14.55
N CYS A 121 11.04 9.31 14.89
CA CYS A 121 12.24 9.11 14.08
C CYS A 121 13.47 9.23 14.98
N SER A 122 14.52 8.48 14.68
CA SER A 122 15.79 8.55 15.42
C SER A 122 16.42 9.95 15.32
N ALA A 123 17.13 10.38 16.37
CA ALA A 123 17.64 11.76 16.51
C ALA A 123 18.48 12.26 15.32
N HIS A 124 19.27 11.38 14.72
CA HIS A 124 20.28 11.71 13.70
C HIS A 124 19.97 11.14 12.32
N VAL A 125 18.68 11.04 11.96
CA VAL A 125 18.30 10.67 10.60
C VAL A 125 18.54 11.84 9.65
N GLU A 126 19.37 11.57 8.65
CA GLU A 126 19.73 12.40 7.52
C GLU A 126 19.27 11.75 6.21
N LYS A 127 19.15 12.58 5.17
CA LYS A 127 18.83 12.08 3.83
C LYS A 127 19.91 11.09 3.37
N GLY A 128 19.48 9.94 2.85
CA GLY A 128 20.37 8.87 2.38
C GLY A 128 20.63 7.77 3.41
N ASP A 129 20.23 7.96 4.67
CA ASP A 129 20.38 6.93 5.68
C ASP A 129 19.50 5.71 5.40
N LYS A 130 20.06 4.52 5.62
CA LYS A 130 19.26 3.29 5.71
C LYS A 130 18.51 3.29 7.05
N VAL A 131 17.19 3.16 6.98
CA VAL A 131 16.29 3.19 8.13
C VAL A 131 15.39 1.97 8.16
N ALA A 132 15.15 1.43 9.36
CA ALA A 132 14.05 0.51 9.58
C ALA A 132 12.74 1.27 9.77
N VAL A 133 11.65 0.67 9.29
CA VAL A 133 10.31 1.22 9.43
C VAL A 133 9.46 0.27 10.26
N SER A 134 8.92 0.78 11.35
CA SER A 134 8.03 0.06 12.27
C SER A 134 6.70 0.80 12.45
N VAL A 135 5.69 0.09 12.94
CA VAL A 135 4.34 0.63 13.14
C VAL A 135 4.06 0.91 14.62
N ALA A 136 3.49 2.09 14.90
CA ALA A 136 2.89 2.37 16.20
C ALA A 136 1.51 1.70 16.29
N ILE A 137 1.33 0.81 17.26
CA ILE A 137 0.06 0.13 17.54
C ILE A 137 -0.42 0.54 18.93
N GLU A 138 -1.74 0.63 19.10
CA GLU A 138 -2.37 0.84 20.41
C GLU A 138 -2.05 -0.31 21.35
N GLN A 139 -1.59 0.02 22.55
CA GLN A 139 -1.30 -0.93 23.60
C GLN A 139 -2.21 -0.68 24.81
N PRO A 140 -2.55 -1.73 25.58
CA PRO A 140 -3.29 -1.57 26.81
C PRO A 140 -2.42 -0.85 27.84
N VAL A 141 -2.89 0.29 28.33
CA VAL A 141 -2.26 1.05 29.41
C VAL A 141 -2.91 0.63 30.73
N LYS A 142 -2.09 0.38 31.77
CA LYS A 142 -2.60 0.06 33.11
C LYS A 142 -3.62 1.14 33.54
N ASP A 143 -4.82 0.70 33.86
CA ASP A 143 -5.94 1.47 34.43
C ASP A 143 -6.53 2.62 33.58
N SER A 144 -6.19 2.74 32.28
CA SER A 144 -6.65 3.87 31.44
C SER A 144 -7.06 3.51 30.00
N GLY A 145 -7.23 2.22 29.68
CA GLY A 145 -7.74 1.77 28.38
C GLY A 145 -6.61 1.49 27.37
N TRP A 146 -6.83 1.83 26.09
CA TRP A 146 -5.87 1.59 25.00
C TRP A 146 -5.27 2.92 24.55
N ALA A 147 -3.95 3.00 24.42
CA ALA A 147 -3.27 4.17 23.89
C ALA A 147 -2.06 3.78 23.03
N VAL A 148 -1.77 4.57 22.01
CA VAL A 148 -0.59 4.38 21.13
C VAL A 148 0.71 4.71 21.86
N GLY A 149 0.67 5.58 22.87
CA GLY A 149 1.85 6.01 23.64
C GLY A 149 2.88 6.85 22.86
N ILE A 150 2.68 7.04 21.54
CA ILE A 150 3.59 7.75 20.65
C ILE A 150 2.87 8.94 20.00
N THR A 151 3.33 10.15 20.27
CA THR A 151 2.89 11.38 19.62
C THR A 151 3.83 11.76 18.48
N ARG A 152 3.33 12.56 17.54
CA ARG A 152 4.13 13.03 16.40
C ARG A 152 5.27 13.93 16.88
N GLY A 153 6.49 13.63 16.45
CA GLY A 153 7.69 14.39 16.77
C GLY A 153 8.58 13.76 17.85
N ILE A 154 8.24 12.58 18.39
CA ILE A 154 9.10 11.89 19.36
C ILE A 154 10.47 11.57 18.74
N VAL A 155 11.53 11.74 19.55
CA VAL A 155 12.92 11.39 19.21
C VAL A 155 13.19 9.99 19.75
N LEU A 156 13.67 9.09 18.89
CA LEU A 156 14.15 7.77 19.32
C LEU A 156 15.65 7.86 19.58
N GLN A 157 16.11 7.29 20.69
CA GLN A 157 17.54 7.27 21.02
C GLN A 157 18.26 6.11 20.32
N GLY A 158 17.52 5.12 19.81
CA GLY A 158 18.06 4.05 18.96
C GLY A 158 18.84 2.99 19.74
N LEU A 159 18.80 3.03 21.08
CA LEU A 159 19.41 2.01 21.93
C LEU A 159 18.42 0.86 22.19
N GLN A 160 18.94 -0.35 22.37
CA GLN A 160 18.14 -1.50 22.82
C GLN A 160 17.51 -1.29 24.21
N SER A 161 18.01 -0.31 24.97
CA SER A 161 17.47 0.15 26.25
C SER A 161 16.36 1.20 26.13
N ASP A 162 15.95 1.59 24.91
CA ASP A 162 14.76 2.44 24.74
C ASP A 162 13.57 1.70 25.36
N ALA A 163 12.82 2.38 26.24
CA ALA A 163 11.67 1.79 26.95
C ALA A 163 10.67 1.12 25.99
N HIS A 164 10.61 1.61 24.76
CA HIS A 164 9.70 1.15 23.72
C HIS A 164 10.31 0.06 22.80
N TYR A 165 11.60 -0.32 22.94
CA TYR A 165 12.27 -1.24 22.00
C TYR A 165 11.72 -2.67 22.08
N GLU A 166 11.63 -3.25 23.28
CA GLU A 166 11.02 -4.57 23.48
C GLU A 166 9.53 -4.59 23.11
N GLU A 167 8.82 -3.47 23.33
CA GLU A 167 7.42 -3.29 22.93
C GLU A 167 7.21 -3.27 21.40
N ARG A 168 8.27 -2.98 20.62
CA ARG A 168 8.23 -2.91 19.14
C ARG A 168 8.75 -4.17 18.45
N LYS A 169 9.27 -5.13 19.20
CA LYS A 169 9.83 -6.38 18.66
C LYS A 169 8.77 -7.11 17.84
N GLY A 170 8.98 -7.19 16.52
CA GLY A 170 8.06 -7.84 15.57
C GLY A 170 7.05 -6.91 14.88
N LEU A 171 7.13 -5.58 15.08
CA LEU A 171 6.27 -4.59 14.40
C LEU A 171 6.96 -3.88 13.23
N TYR A 172 8.07 -4.44 12.74
CA TYR A 172 8.76 -3.92 11.56
C TYR A 172 8.05 -4.32 10.28
N ILE A 173 7.85 -3.36 9.39
CA ILE A 173 7.14 -3.53 8.11
C ILE A 173 8.07 -3.48 6.90
N GLY A 174 9.30 -3.01 7.08
CA GLY A 174 10.31 -2.94 6.04
C GLY A 174 11.52 -2.08 6.39
N GLN A 175 12.40 -1.92 5.40
CA GLN A 175 13.55 -1.00 5.42
C GLN A 175 13.51 -0.10 4.18
N GLY A 176 14.11 1.06 4.29
CA GLY A 176 14.21 2.01 3.19
C GLY A 176 15.33 3.01 3.38
N ILE A 177 15.40 3.95 2.45
CA ILE A 177 16.32 5.08 2.48
C ILE A 177 15.54 6.33 2.87
N ALA A 178 16.02 7.05 3.88
CA ALA A 178 15.44 8.32 4.28
C ALA A 178 15.59 9.34 3.13
N ALA A 179 14.47 9.87 2.65
CA ALA A 179 14.47 10.85 1.56
C ALA A 179 14.71 12.28 2.05
N MET A 180 14.64 12.50 3.36
CA MET A 180 14.84 13.78 4.03
C MET A 180 15.36 13.58 5.46
N SER A 181 15.98 14.60 6.03
CA SER A 181 16.42 14.59 7.43
C SER A 181 15.23 14.66 8.39
N ARG A 182 15.45 14.30 9.65
CA ARG A 182 14.44 14.41 10.72
C ARG A 182 13.83 15.81 10.78
N ALA A 183 14.67 16.85 10.73
CA ALA A 183 14.20 18.23 10.74
C ALA A 183 13.29 18.54 9.53
N GLY A 184 13.60 17.97 8.36
CA GLY A 184 12.75 18.05 7.17
C GLY A 184 11.39 17.38 7.39
N ILE A 185 11.38 16.12 7.86
CA ILE A 185 10.16 15.32 8.07
C ILE A 185 9.13 16.06 8.93
N PHE A 186 9.57 16.70 10.01
CA PHE A 186 8.65 17.37 10.95
C PHE A 186 8.38 18.84 10.63
N ARG A 187 9.04 19.41 9.60
CA ARG A 187 8.84 20.81 9.16
C ARG A 187 7.92 20.92 7.95
N VAL A 188 7.95 19.96 7.04
CA VAL A 188 7.14 19.99 5.80
C VAL A 188 5.78 19.30 5.98
N LEU A 189 4.81 19.65 5.15
CA LEU A 189 3.46 19.07 5.19
C LEU A 189 3.31 17.84 4.30
N HIS A 190 4.06 17.76 3.21
CA HIS A 190 3.95 16.71 2.19
C HIS A 190 5.34 16.30 1.68
N GLY A 191 5.40 15.16 0.99
CA GLY A 191 6.62 14.59 0.43
C GLY A 191 6.89 13.17 0.92
N VAL A 192 7.81 12.49 0.25
CA VAL A 192 8.29 11.15 0.63
C VAL A 192 9.28 11.31 1.78
N ALA A 193 9.01 10.65 2.90
CA ALA A 193 9.91 10.60 4.04
C ALA A 193 10.89 9.42 3.93
N VAL A 194 10.40 8.25 3.46
CA VAL A 194 11.22 7.05 3.25
C VAL A 194 10.87 6.39 1.93
N GLU A 195 11.89 6.17 1.11
CA GLU A 195 11.84 5.32 -0.06
C GLU A 195 12.09 3.88 0.37
N MET A 196 11.03 3.08 0.44
CA MET A 196 11.07 1.70 0.89
C MET A 196 11.78 0.81 -0.15
N THR A 197 12.89 0.21 0.26
CA THR A 197 13.70 -0.69 -0.56
C THR A 197 13.40 -2.16 -0.30
N GLU A 198 13.07 -2.50 0.95
CA GLU A 198 12.79 -3.86 1.40
C GLU A 198 11.50 -3.87 2.23
N ARG A 199 10.62 -4.83 1.97
CA ARG A 199 9.28 -4.89 2.57
C ARG A 199 8.96 -6.31 2.99
N VAL A 200 8.24 -6.44 4.10
CA VAL A 200 7.69 -7.74 4.52
C VAL A 200 6.69 -8.25 3.49
N TYR A 201 5.92 -7.36 2.87
CA TYR A 201 5.04 -7.68 1.73
C TYR A 201 5.47 -6.88 0.50
N LYS A 202 5.81 -7.59 -0.57
CA LYS A 202 6.21 -7.01 -1.85
C LYS A 202 4.98 -6.95 -2.75
N LEU A 203 4.45 -5.73 -2.88
CA LEU A 203 3.41 -5.35 -3.82
C LEU A 203 3.90 -4.13 -4.60
N PRO A 204 3.58 -4.02 -5.90
CA PRO A 204 3.95 -2.85 -6.68
C PRO A 204 3.23 -1.59 -6.17
N SER A 205 3.90 -0.44 -6.29
CA SER A 205 3.29 0.86 -6.04
C SER A 205 2.43 1.28 -7.23
N PHE A 206 1.24 1.81 -6.95
CA PHE A 206 0.33 2.37 -7.96
C PHE A 206 0.13 3.87 -7.80
N ASN A 207 1.03 4.55 -7.10
CA ASN A 207 0.97 6.00 -6.98
C ASN A 207 1.22 6.64 -8.36
N ASP A 208 0.29 7.49 -8.82
CA ASP A 208 0.33 8.17 -10.12
C ASP A 208 0.43 7.22 -11.33
N VAL A 209 0.01 5.97 -11.16
CA VAL A 209 -0.01 4.96 -12.22
C VAL A 209 -1.39 4.92 -12.87
N LEU A 210 -1.45 5.15 -14.19
CA LEU A 210 -2.68 5.03 -14.99
C LEU A 210 -3.85 5.83 -14.41
N GLU A 211 -3.56 7.08 -14.03
CA GLU A 211 -4.52 7.97 -13.37
C GLU A 211 -5.84 8.08 -14.15
N GLY A 212 -6.95 7.85 -13.45
CA GLY A 212 -8.28 7.85 -14.03
C GLY A 212 -8.65 6.61 -14.86
N GLU A 213 -7.70 5.80 -15.32
CA GLU A 213 -7.96 4.50 -15.96
C GLU A 213 -8.15 3.39 -14.92
N ILE A 214 -7.53 3.52 -13.74
CA ILE A 214 -7.59 2.52 -12.67
C ILE A 214 -8.02 3.14 -11.33
N PHE A 215 -8.59 2.30 -10.47
CA PHE A 215 -8.91 2.65 -9.09
C PHE A 215 -8.64 1.45 -8.17
N LEU A 216 -7.77 1.63 -7.18
CA LEU A 216 -7.50 0.60 -6.17
C LEU A 216 -8.70 0.44 -5.25
N GLN A 217 -9.31 -0.74 -5.24
CA GLN A 217 -10.52 -1.00 -4.47
C GLN A 217 -10.60 -2.46 -4.03
N ASN A 218 -11.00 -2.68 -2.79
CA ASN A 218 -11.22 -4.04 -2.30
C ASN A 218 -12.36 -4.71 -3.06
N LEU A 219 -12.18 -5.99 -3.40
CA LEU A 219 -13.16 -6.79 -4.15
C LEU A 219 -14.59 -6.71 -3.58
N PRO A 220 -14.84 -6.82 -2.25
CA PRO A 220 -16.20 -6.73 -1.70
C PRO A 220 -16.89 -5.40 -2.02
N SER A 221 -16.15 -4.29 -2.14
CA SER A 221 -16.73 -3.01 -2.49
C SER A 221 -17.16 -2.93 -3.95
N ILE A 222 -16.42 -3.60 -4.86
CA ILE A 222 -16.78 -3.71 -6.27
C ILE A 222 -18.01 -4.61 -6.42
N VAL A 223 -18.01 -5.75 -5.72
CA VAL A 223 -19.14 -6.69 -5.70
C VAL A 223 -20.40 -6.00 -5.17
N ALA A 224 -20.30 -5.19 -4.12
CA ALA A 224 -21.45 -4.45 -3.60
C ALA A 224 -22.10 -3.54 -4.66
N ALA A 225 -21.28 -2.79 -5.42
CA ALA A 225 -21.79 -1.97 -6.52
C ALA A 225 -22.41 -2.82 -7.65
N ARG A 226 -21.89 -4.03 -7.88
CA ARG A 226 -22.43 -4.96 -8.88
C ARG A 226 -23.76 -5.58 -8.46
N VAL A 227 -23.89 -5.94 -7.19
CA VAL A 227 -25.12 -6.51 -6.60
C VAL A 227 -26.26 -5.49 -6.60
N LEU A 228 -25.96 -4.20 -6.48
CA LEU A 228 -26.94 -3.14 -6.67
C LEU A 228 -27.57 -3.14 -8.08
N ASP A 229 -26.88 -3.73 -9.07
CA ASP A 229 -27.25 -3.78 -10.50
C ASP A 229 -27.81 -2.47 -11.08
N PRO A 230 -27.09 -1.34 -10.93
CA PRO A 230 -27.59 -0.04 -11.36
C PRO A 230 -27.72 0.00 -12.89
N ARG A 231 -28.87 0.49 -13.37
CA ARG A 231 -29.18 0.53 -14.81
C ARG A 231 -28.95 1.94 -15.38
N PRO A 232 -28.48 2.05 -16.64
CA PRO A 232 -28.40 3.33 -17.32
C PRO A 232 -29.74 4.08 -17.32
N GLY A 233 -29.75 5.32 -16.86
CA GLY A 233 -30.94 6.18 -16.78
C GLY A 233 -31.62 6.23 -15.41
N GLU A 234 -31.21 5.38 -14.46
CA GLU A 234 -31.75 5.41 -13.09
C GLU A 234 -31.23 6.60 -12.28
N GLN A 235 -31.93 6.91 -11.20
CA GLN A 235 -31.48 7.85 -10.16
C GLN A 235 -31.07 7.05 -8.92
N ILE A 236 -29.84 7.26 -8.46
CA ILE A 236 -29.26 6.49 -7.35
C ILE A 236 -28.74 7.44 -6.27
N LEU A 237 -28.96 7.09 -5.00
CA LEU A 237 -28.47 7.83 -3.85
C LEU A 237 -27.38 7.02 -3.13
N ASP A 238 -26.17 7.57 -3.06
CA ASP A 238 -25.07 7.07 -2.23
C ASP A 238 -24.91 7.99 -1.01
N MET A 239 -25.49 7.60 0.13
CA MET A 239 -25.56 8.44 1.34
C MET A 239 -24.21 8.61 2.06
N CYS A 240 -23.24 7.73 1.77
CA CYS A 240 -21.94 7.66 2.45
C CYS A 240 -20.82 7.47 1.41
N ALA A 241 -20.78 8.39 0.46
CA ALA A 241 -20.05 8.22 -0.78
C ALA A 241 -18.53 8.25 -0.58
N ALA A 242 -18.00 9.11 0.30
CA ALA A 242 -16.58 9.43 0.27
C ALA A 242 -15.69 8.26 0.70
N PRO A 243 -14.56 8.00 -0.01
CA PRO A 243 -13.93 8.85 -1.04
C PRO A 243 -14.44 8.63 -2.48
N GLY A 244 -15.60 8.03 -2.70
CA GLY A 244 -16.26 7.90 -4.01
C GLY A 244 -16.01 6.57 -4.72
N GLY A 245 -15.37 5.60 -4.07
CA GLY A 245 -14.99 4.34 -4.72
C GLY A 245 -16.18 3.50 -5.20
N LYS A 246 -17.30 3.49 -4.48
CA LYS A 246 -18.53 2.79 -4.89
C LYS A 246 -19.37 3.64 -5.84
N THR A 247 -19.51 4.92 -5.53
CA THR A 247 -20.16 5.92 -6.38
C THR A 247 -19.63 5.90 -7.81
N THR A 248 -18.31 5.92 -7.98
CA THR A 248 -17.69 5.85 -9.32
C THR A 248 -17.82 4.46 -9.96
N ALA A 249 -17.89 3.39 -9.16
CA ALA A 249 -18.18 2.05 -9.70
C ALA A 249 -19.61 1.97 -10.25
N ILE A 250 -20.58 2.57 -9.55
CA ILE A 250 -21.98 2.69 -9.97
C ILE A 250 -22.06 3.51 -11.28
N ALA A 251 -21.40 4.66 -11.34
CA ALA A 251 -21.34 5.49 -12.55
C ALA A 251 -20.84 4.71 -13.78
N ILE A 252 -19.78 3.91 -13.60
CA ILE A 252 -19.24 3.05 -14.66
C ILE A 252 -20.25 1.98 -15.10
N LEU A 253 -20.97 1.34 -14.18
CA LEU A 253 -22.00 0.34 -14.50
C LEU A 253 -23.20 0.97 -15.24
N MET A 254 -23.58 2.19 -14.86
CA MET A 254 -24.61 2.99 -15.53
C MET A 254 -24.15 3.59 -16.87
N ARG A 255 -22.88 3.38 -17.26
CA ARG A 255 -22.25 3.97 -18.44
C ARG A 255 -22.34 5.49 -18.48
N ASP A 256 -22.26 6.11 -17.30
CA ASP A 256 -22.41 7.55 -17.12
C ASP A 256 -23.73 8.12 -17.67
N LYS A 257 -24.80 7.33 -17.57
CA LYS A 257 -26.16 7.73 -17.97
C LYS A 257 -27.11 7.56 -16.80
N GLY A 258 -27.81 8.62 -16.44
CA GLY A 258 -28.67 8.69 -15.25
C GLY A 258 -28.14 9.73 -14.26
N GLU A 259 -28.51 9.61 -13.00
CA GLU A 259 -28.11 10.54 -11.94
C GLU A 259 -27.65 9.78 -10.70
N ILE A 260 -26.54 10.22 -10.12
CA ILE A 260 -26.05 9.68 -8.85
C ILE A 260 -25.89 10.85 -7.88
N VAL A 261 -26.70 10.85 -6.83
CA VAL A 261 -26.59 11.80 -5.72
C VAL A 261 -25.64 11.20 -4.69
N ALA A 262 -24.46 11.81 -4.54
CA ALA A 262 -23.42 11.36 -3.62
C ALA A 262 -23.34 12.30 -2.43
N LEU A 263 -23.58 11.78 -1.23
CA LEU A 263 -23.53 12.53 0.03
C LEU A 263 -22.42 11.98 0.93
N ASP A 264 -21.79 12.86 1.70
CA ASP A 264 -20.97 12.47 2.85
C ASP A 264 -21.11 13.55 3.92
N ARG A 265 -21.05 13.15 5.20
CA ARG A 265 -21.15 14.08 6.33
C ARG A 265 -19.96 15.03 6.39
N SER A 266 -18.77 14.56 5.98
CA SER A 266 -17.54 15.32 6.12
C SER A 266 -17.34 16.25 4.94
N HIS A 267 -17.47 17.56 5.16
CA HIS A 267 -17.27 18.57 4.12
C HIS A 267 -15.95 18.40 3.36
N ASN A 268 -14.83 18.19 4.09
CA ASN A 268 -13.49 17.97 3.51
C ASN A 268 -13.36 16.73 2.62
N LYS A 269 -14.38 15.87 2.52
CA LYS A 269 -14.37 14.67 1.68
C LYS A 269 -15.30 14.76 0.47
N VAL A 270 -16.12 15.80 0.40
CA VAL A 270 -17.10 16.05 -0.68
C VAL A 270 -16.56 17.07 -1.69
N ILE A 271 -15.62 17.91 -1.26
CA ILE A 271 -14.98 18.97 -2.07
C ILE A 271 -13.81 18.40 -2.87
#